data_AF-A0A7W1E987-F1
#
_entry.id   AF-A0A7W1E987-F1
#
_cell.length_a   1.000
_cell.length_b   1.000
_cell.length_c   1.000
_cell.angle_alpha   90.00
_cell.angle_beta   90.00
_cell.angle_gamma   90.00
#
_symmetry.space_group_name_H-M   'P 1'
#
loop_
_entity.id
_entity.type
_entity.pdbx_description
1 polymer ?
#
loop_
_entity_poly.entity_id
_entity_poly.type
_entity_poly.pdbx_seq_one_letter_code
_entity_poly.pdbx_strand_id
1 'polypeptide(L)'
;VNAVGEVIGVNSSIFSPSGGSIGIGFAIPINRAKRVAEDLLAHGVVRRPWIGIKIQTPSQSAGTDITKRDAVVATVTPGSPAARAGIQAGDVLAQSRTRAIHTAYDWEAERLELRVGERVPLKFRRGSRDIDVSVEVADLPEVNAPRVTVLREIELLTLTPAIKVERGIRSVRGALVSRVSQRVAEQLGLQSGDVIVQINRLPINDAQSAAQALNATGRAGVVMYLERGGRIFTTEFVIQ
;
A
#
# COMPACT_ATOMS: atom_id res chain seq x y z
N VAL A 1 18.75 22.92 5.60
CA VAL A 1 18.37 24.27 5.12
C VAL A 1 19.20 24.61 3.89
N ASN A 2 18.74 25.50 3.01
CA ASN A 2 19.57 26.03 1.92
C ASN A 2 20.49 27.17 2.41
N ALA A 3 21.31 27.72 1.52
CA ALA A 3 22.29 28.77 1.85
C ALA A 3 21.67 30.09 2.35
N VAL A 4 20.37 30.32 2.09
CA VAL A 4 19.63 31.52 2.55
C VAL A 4 18.79 31.25 3.80
N GLY A 5 18.93 30.08 4.43
CA GLY A 5 18.27 29.75 5.70
C GLY A 5 16.88 29.13 5.57
N GLU A 6 16.40 28.84 4.37
CA GLU A 6 15.09 28.21 4.16
C GLU A 6 15.16 26.69 4.44
N VAL A 7 14.12 26.16 5.09
CA VAL A 7 13.97 24.73 5.33
C VAL A 7 13.60 24.05 4.01
N ILE A 8 14.50 23.22 3.48
CA ILE A 8 14.31 22.47 2.23
C ILE A 8 13.97 20.99 2.45
N GLY A 9 14.19 20.48 3.66
CA GLY A 9 13.88 19.10 4.01
C GLY A 9 14.16 18.77 5.47
N VAL A 10 13.73 17.57 5.86
CA VAL A 10 13.93 16.98 7.19
C VAL A 10 14.77 15.72 7.03
N ASN A 11 15.89 15.63 7.75
CA ASN A 11 16.78 14.47 7.67
C ASN A 11 16.04 13.21 8.15
N SER A 12 16.09 12.13 7.36
CA SER A 12 15.35 10.91 7.64
C SER A 12 16.24 9.69 7.86
N SER A 13 17.34 9.58 7.13
CA SER A 13 18.25 8.45 7.22
C SER A 13 19.64 8.79 6.70
N ILE A 14 20.61 8.00 7.12
CA ILE A 14 21.97 8.00 6.56
C ILE A 14 22.22 6.63 5.93
N PHE A 15 22.93 6.60 4.80
CA PHE A 15 23.48 5.35 4.33
C PHE A 15 24.77 5.07 5.12
N SER A 16 24.84 3.94 5.81
CA SER A 16 26.00 3.57 6.60
C SER A 16 26.19 2.06 6.67
N PRO A 17 27.27 1.51 6.09
CA PRO A 17 27.64 0.11 6.25
C PRO A 17 28.10 -0.26 7.68
N SER A 18 28.53 0.71 8.49
CA SER A 18 29.22 0.48 9.78
C SER A 18 28.69 1.31 10.97
N GLY A 19 27.60 2.07 10.80
CA GLY A 19 27.02 2.97 11.80
C GLY A 19 27.52 4.42 11.75
N GLY A 20 28.61 4.73 11.04
CA GLY A 20 29.08 6.09 10.76
C GLY A 20 28.63 6.63 9.39
N SER A 21 28.29 7.92 9.28
CA SER A 21 27.93 8.53 7.98
C SER A 21 29.11 8.46 7.01
N ILE A 22 28.90 7.91 5.81
CA ILE A 22 29.89 7.94 4.73
C ILE A 22 29.74 9.17 3.81
N GLY A 23 29.04 10.21 4.29
CA GLY A 23 28.77 11.42 3.51
C GLY A 23 27.51 11.36 2.64
N ILE A 24 26.69 10.30 2.77
CA ILE A 24 25.39 10.17 2.07
C ILE A 24 24.27 10.24 3.09
N GLY A 25 23.57 11.38 3.11
CA GLY A 25 22.37 11.62 3.90
C GLY A 25 21.14 11.74 3.02
N PHE A 26 20.00 11.25 3.50
CA PHE A 26 18.71 11.39 2.84
C PHE A 26 17.82 12.32 3.66
N ALA A 27 17.08 13.17 2.95
CA ALA A 27 16.11 14.07 3.55
C ALA A 27 14.74 13.93 2.86
N ILE A 28 13.69 14.00 3.66
CA ILE A 28 12.31 14.15 3.18
C ILE A 28 12.14 15.61 2.74
N PRO A 29 11.75 15.89 1.48
CA PRO A 29 11.55 17.26 1.00
C PRO A 29 10.52 18.03 1.85
N ILE A 30 10.75 19.32 2.08
CA ILE A 30 9.89 20.13 2.96
C ILE A 30 8.43 20.17 2.50
N ASN A 31 8.18 20.20 1.18
CA ASN A 31 6.83 20.20 0.64
C ASN A 31 6.07 18.89 0.93
N ARG A 32 6.78 17.77 1.09
CA ARG A 32 6.18 16.52 1.56
C ARG A 32 5.92 16.57 3.06
N ALA A 33 6.88 17.02 3.85
CA ALA A 33 6.72 17.11 5.30
C ALA A 33 5.54 18.03 5.69
N LYS A 34 5.38 19.17 5.01
CA LYS A 34 4.24 20.08 5.18
C LYS A 34 2.91 19.39 4.89
N ARG A 35 2.78 18.71 3.74
CA ARG A 35 1.56 17.97 3.40
C ARG A 35 1.20 16.91 4.44
N VAL A 36 2.19 16.16 4.94
CA VAL A 36 1.96 15.15 5.99
C VAL A 36 1.46 15.82 7.28
N ALA A 37 2.03 16.96 7.66
CA ALA A 37 1.57 17.71 8.83
C ALA A 37 0.14 18.25 8.64
N GLU A 38 -0.17 18.79 7.47
CA GLU A 38 -1.51 19.27 7.11
C GLU A 38 -2.55 18.13 7.18
N ASP A 39 -2.24 16.96 6.62
CA ASP A 39 -3.11 15.78 6.68
C ASP A 39 -3.38 15.33 8.12
N LEU A 40 -2.33 15.26 8.95
CA LEU A 40 -2.47 14.88 10.36
C LEU A 40 -3.28 15.90 11.16
N LEU A 41 -3.10 17.19 10.90
CA LEU A 41 -3.86 18.25 11.56
C LEU A 41 -5.33 18.27 11.14
N ALA A 42 -5.61 18.08 9.84
CA ALA A 42 -6.96 18.17 9.29
C ALA A 42 -7.77 16.88 9.45
N HIS A 43 -7.13 15.71 9.39
CA HIS A 43 -7.80 14.42 9.30
C HIS A 43 -7.38 13.42 10.37
N GLY A 44 -6.34 13.72 11.17
CA GLY A 44 -5.78 12.77 12.15
C GLY A 44 -5.04 11.59 11.53
N VAL A 45 -4.94 11.52 10.19
CA VAL A 45 -4.29 10.44 9.44
C VAL A 45 -3.57 11.00 8.23
N VAL A 46 -2.44 10.39 7.87
CA VAL A 46 -1.72 10.75 6.63
C VAL A 46 -2.48 10.17 5.44
N ARG A 47 -2.93 11.05 4.54
CA ARG A 47 -3.63 10.65 3.31
C ARG A 47 -2.62 10.10 2.32
N ARG A 48 -3.00 9.09 1.53
CA ARG A 48 -2.08 8.42 0.60
C ARG A 48 -2.69 8.34 -0.79
N PRO A 49 -2.23 9.17 -1.75
CA PRO A 49 -2.76 9.17 -3.12
C PRO A 49 -2.73 7.80 -3.78
N TRP A 50 -3.88 7.39 -4.30
CA TRP A 50 -4.09 6.09 -4.94
C TRP A 50 -5.15 6.18 -6.03
N ILE A 51 -4.84 5.62 -7.20
CA ILE A 51 -5.79 5.46 -8.31
C ILE A 51 -6.05 4.00 -8.65
N GLY A 52 -5.30 3.07 -8.04
CA GLY A 52 -5.46 1.63 -8.22
C GLY A 52 -4.95 1.07 -9.54
N ILE A 53 -3.81 1.55 -10.02
CA ILE A 53 -3.03 0.92 -11.10
C ILE A 53 -1.63 0.57 -10.61
N LYS A 54 -1.08 -0.52 -11.12
CA LYS A 54 0.34 -0.85 -11.00
C LYS A 54 1.00 -0.66 -12.36
N ILE A 55 1.98 0.22 -12.44
CA ILE A 55 2.78 0.44 -13.65
C ILE A 55 4.05 -0.40 -13.58
N GLN A 56 4.46 -0.97 -14.70
CA GLN A 56 5.75 -1.62 -14.90
C GLN A 56 6.42 -1.09 -16.16
N THR A 57 7.75 -1.05 -16.16
CA THR A 57 8.54 -0.83 -17.38
C THR A 57 9.09 -2.18 -17.82
N PRO A 58 8.66 -2.74 -18.96
CA PRO A 58 9.14 -4.04 -19.41
C PRO A 58 10.67 -4.04 -19.60
N SER A 59 11.32 -5.13 -19.20
CA SER A 59 12.70 -5.40 -19.61
C SER A 59 12.70 -6.04 -21.01
N GLN A 60 13.79 -5.90 -21.75
CA GLN A 60 13.92 -6.13 -23.19
C GLN A 60 13.66 -7.59 -23.68
N SER A 61 13.28 -8.53 -22.81
CA SER A 61 13.06 -9.95 -23.13
C SER A 61 11.62 -10.33 -23.50
N ALA A 62 10.66 -9.42 -23.42
CA ALA A 62 9.29 -9.67 -23.86
C ALA A 62 9.12 -9.25 -25.33
N GLY A 63 9.13 -10.21 -26.27
CA GLY A 63 9.09 -10.01 -27.72
C GLY A 63 7.80 -9.37 -28.26
N THR A 64 7.53 -8.13 -27.88
CA THR A 64 6.43 -7.27 -28.36
C THR A 64 7.01 -5.89 -28.65
N ASP A 65 6.41 -5.10 -29.57
CA ASP A 65 6.84 -3.75 -30.01
C ASP A 65 6.87 -2.65 -28.91
N ILE A 66 7.03 -3.04 -27.65
CA ILE A 66 7.09 -2.16 -26.49
C ILE A 66 8.55 -1.74 -26.30
N THR A 67 8.80 -0.43 -26.31
CA THR A 67 10.15 0.11 -26.14
C THR A 67 10.59 0.01 -24.69
N LYS A 68 11.91 0.11 -24.43
CA LYS A 68 12.53 0.10 -23.08
C LYS A 68 12.09 1.27 -22.16
N ARG A 69 11.08 2.06 -22.57
CA ARG A 69 10.61 3.30 -21.97
C ARG A 69 9.09 3.47 -22.06
N ASP A 70 8.35 2.37 -22.04
CA ASP A 70 6.89 2.42 -21.93
C ASP A 70 6.46 2.09 -20.50
N ALA A 71 5.68 2.99 -19.90
CA ALA A 71 5.05 2.81 -18.60
C ALA A 71 3.74 2.03 -18.76
N VAL A 72 3.83 0.70 -18.74
CA VAL A 72 2.70 -0.19 -19.02
C VAL A 72 1.90 -0.48 -17.76
N VAL A 73 0.58 -0.39 -17.84
CA VAL A 73 -0.35 -0.82 -16.80
C VAL A 73 -0.30 -2.34 -16.67
N ALA A 74 0.33 -2.83 -15.60
CA ALA A 74 0.42 -4.25 -15.28
C ALA A 74 -0.91 -4.79 -14.73
N THR A 75 -1.50 -4.05 -13.80
CA THR A 75 -2.76 -4.42 -13.16
C THR A 75 -3.61 -3.19 -12.87
N VAL A 76 -4.92 -3.39 -12.90
CA VAL A 76 -5.93 -2.41 -12.45
C VAL A 76 -6.72 -3.06 -11.34
N THR A 77 -6.79 -2.39 -10.19
CA THR A 77 -7.54 -2.88 -9.03
C THR A 77 -9.05 -2.75 -9.30
N PRO A 78 -9.85 -3.81 -9.18
CA PRO A 78 -11.30 -3.72 -9.34
C PRO A 78 -11.93 -2.70 -8.39
N GLY A 79 -12.88 -1.92 -8.89
CA GLY A 79 -13.54 -0.86 -8.11
C GLY A 79 -12.66 0.34 -7.77
N SER A 80 -11.42 0.41 -8.28
CA SER A 80 -10.58 1.59 -8.13
C SER A 80 -11.06 2.78 -8.99
N PRO A 81 -10.57 4.00 -8.73
CA PRO A 81 -10.80 5.12 -9.62
C PRO A 81 -10.37 4.86 -11.06
N ALA A 82 -9.22 4.20 -11.28
CA ALA A 82 -8.76 3.86 -12.61
C ALA A 82 -9.66 2.85 -13.32
N ALA A 83 -10.18 1.85 -12.60
CA ALA A 83 -11.14 0.91 -13.16
C ALA A 83 -12.43 1.62 -13.58
N ARG A 84 -12.94 2.56 -12.75
CA ARG A 84 -14.11 3.38 -13.09
C ARG A 84 -13.86 4.30 -14.29
N ALA A 85 -12.62 4.76 -14.47
CA ALA A 85 -12.21 5.54 -15.63
C ALA A 85 -11.97 4.70 -16.90
N GLY A 86 -12.16 3.38 -16.84
CA GLY A 86 -12.02 2.49 -18.00
C GLY A 86 -10.58 2.16 -18.39
N ILE A 87 -9.61 2.41 -17.51
CA ILE A 87 -8.21 2.01 -17.69
C ILE A 87 -8.12 0.48 -17.58
N GLN A 88 -7.28 -0.12 -18.44
CA GLN A 88 -7.12 -1.57 -18.55
C GLN A 88 -5.65 -1.98 -18.43
N ALA A 89 -5.42 -3.23 -18.05
CA ALA A 89 -4.08 -3.81 -18.14
C ALA A 89 -3.62 -3.85 -19.60
N GLY A 90 -2.36 -3.51 -19.83
CA GLY A 90 -1.77 -3.35 -21.17
C GLY A 90 -1.82 -1.93 -21.72
N ASP A 91 -2.56 -1.01 -21.11
CA ASP A 91 -2.51 0.41 -21.47
C ASP A 91 -1.10 0.98 -21.19
N VAL A 92 -0.59 1.82 -22.09
CA VAL A 92 0.69 2.52 -21.89
C VAL A 92 0.40 3.94 -21.43
N LEU A 93 0.79 4.29 -20.21
CA LEU A 93 0.68 5.64 -19.68
C LEU A 93 1.73 6.54 -20.35
N ALA A 94 1.28 7.51 -21.15
CA ALA A 94 2.17 8.42 -21.87
C ALA A 94 2.35 9.76 -21.15
N GLN A 95 1.31 10.23 -20.45
CA GLN A 95 1.34 11.54 -19.79
C GLN A 95 0.42 11.59 -18.57
N SER A 96 0.86 12.31 -17.53
CA SER A 96 0.05 12.72 -16.40
C SER A 96 0.13 14.23 -16.26
N ARG A 97 -1.02 14.91 -16.26
CA ARG A 97 -1.11 16.38 -16.31
C ARG A 97 -0.28 16.94 -17.47
N THR A 98 0.85 17.59 -17.16
CA THR A 98 1.79 18.17 -18.12
C THR A 98 3.08 17.37 -18.24
N ARG A 99 3.27 16.33 -17.42
CA ARG A 99 4.50 15.51 -17.39
C ARG A 99 4.36 14.28 -18.26
N ALA A 100 5.31 14.13 -19.19
CA ALA A 100 5.49 12.88 -19.93
C ALA A 100 5.95 11.77 -18.98
N ILE A 101 5.38 10.58 -19.15
CA ILE A 101 5.67 9.40 -18.36
C ILE A 101 6.29 8.36 -19.28
N HIS A 102 7.55 8.00 -19.01
CA HIS A 102 8.27 7.00 -19.79
C HIS A 102 8.50 5.72 -18.98
N THR A 103 8.57 5.83 -17.66
CA THR A 103 8.90 4.70 -16.80
C THR A 103 7.97 4.59 -15.60
N ALA A 104 7.99 3.42 -14.96
CA ALA A 104 7.34 3.22 -13.68
C ALA A 104 7.89 4.19 -12.61
N TYR A 105 9.16 4.62 -12.73
CA TYR A 105 9.76 5.60 -11.82
C TYR A 105 9.20 7.01 -12.05
N ASP A 106 8.97 7.40 -13.30
CA ASP A 106 8.33 8.69 -13.62
C ASP A 106 6.91 8.74 -13.06
N TRP A 107 6.17 7.63 -13.22
CA TRP A 107 4.84 7.50 -12.63
C TRP A 107 4.88 7.54 -11.11
N GLU A 108 5.82 6.84 -10.48
CA GLU A 108 5.95 6.86 -9.02
C GLU A 108 6.26 8.26 -8.52
N ALA A 109 7.19 8.99 -9.15
CA ALA A 109 7.49 10.37 -8.82
C ALA A 109 6.27 11.29 -8.96
N GLU A 110 5.52 11.16 -10.06
CA GLU A 110 4.28 11.90 -10.28
C GLU A 110 3.21 11.58 -9.23
N ARG A 111 3.08 10.30 -8.85
CA ARG A 111 2.13 9.83 -7.82
C ARG A 111 2.39 10.50 -6.47
N LEU A 112 3.66 10.77 -6.14
CA LEU A 112 4.05 11.44 -4.90
C LEU A 112 3.63 12.92 -4.85
N GLU A 113 3.30 13.51 -5.99
CA GLU A 113 2.82 14.89 -6.08
C GLU A 113 1.29 15.00 -6.12
N LEU A 114 0.59 13.87 -6.31
CA LEU A 114 -0.85 13.84 -6.30
C LEU A 114 -1.43 14.20 -4.92
N ARG A 115 -2.69 14.65 -4.92
CA ARG A 115 -3.50 14.95 -3.73
C ARG A 115 -4.79 14.18 -3.77
N VAL A 116 -5.18 13.61 -2.63
CA VAL A 116 -6.47 12.91 -2.53
C VAL A 116 -7.61 13.89 -2.73
N GLY A 117 -8.62 13.49 -3.50
CA GLY A 117 -9.77 14.29 -3.91
C GLY A 117 -9.57 15.10 -5.19
N GLU A 118 -8.35 15.21 -5.71
CA GLU A 118 -8.12 15.89 -6.99
C GLU A 118 -8.48 15.00 -8.19
N ARG A 119 -8.80 15.61 -9.33
CA ARG A 119 -8.95 14.91 -10.61
C ARG A 119 -7.73 15.12 -11.50
N VAL A 120 -7.10 14.03 -11.89
CA VAL A 120 -5.85 14.03 -12.66
C VAL A 120 -6.16 13.64 -14.10
N PRO A 121 -5.91 14.52 -15.09
CA PRO A 121 -5.94 14.13 -16.48
C PRO A 121 -4.72 13.24 -16.81
N LEU A 122 -4.99 12.07 -17.37
CA LEU A 122 -4.00 11.08 -17.80
C LEU A 122 -4.22 10.77 -19.28
N LYS A 123 -3.12 10.56 -20.00
CA LYS A 123 -3.14 10.10 -21.39
C LYS A 123 -2.54 8.72 -21.48
N PHE A 124 -3.30 7.78 -22.02
CA PHE A 124 -2.88 6.41 -22.26
C PHE A 124 -2.89 6.09 -23.74
N ARG A 125 -2.13 5.06 -24.13
CA ARG A 125 -2.19 4.43 -25.45
C ARG A 125 -2.63 2.98 -25.30
N ARG A 126 -3.70 2.60 -26.01
CA ARG A 126 -4.24 1.23 -26.07
C ARG A 126 -4.18 0.72 -27.50
N GLY A 127 -3.16 -0.09 -27.80
CA GLY A 127 -2.82 -0.44 -29.18
C GLY A 127 -2.36 0.81 -29.94
N SER A 128 -3.08 1.18 -31.00
CA SER A 128 -2.82 2.38 -31.81
C SER A 128 -3.66 3.61 -31.42
N ARG A 129 -4.53 3.49 -30.42
CA ARG A 129 -5.45 4.58 -30.01
C ARG A 129 -4.95 5.30 -28.77
N ASP A 130 -5.00 6.62 -28.81
CA ASP A 130 -4.84 7.47 -27.63
C ASP A 130 -6.15 7.55 -26.85
N ILE A 131 -6.05 7.49 -25.52
CA ILE A 131 -7.15 7.52 -24.58
C ILE A 131 -6.83 8.59 -23.52
N ASP A 132 -7.59 9.67 -23.54
CA ASP A 132 -7.55 10.70 -22.51
C ASP A 132 -8.61 10.38 -21.44
N VAL A 133 -8.20 10.28 -20.18
CA VAL A 133 -9.09 10.01 -19.05
C VAL A 133 -8.81 10.97 -17.90
N SER A 134 -9.85 11.35 -17.18
CA SER A 134 -9.72 12.09 -15.91
C SER A 134 -10.00 11.14 -14.76
N VAL A 135 -9.01 10.91 -13.91
CA VAL A 135 -9.09 9.96 -12.79
C VAL A 135 -9.12 10.72 -11.47
N GLU A 136 -10.10 10.42 -10.64
CA GLU A 136 -10.15 10.94 -9.28
C GLU A 136 -9.15 10.22 -8.38
N VAL A 137 -8.35 10.97 -7.64
CA VAL A 137 -7.38 10.40 -6.70
C VAL A 137 -8.11 10.07 -5.39
N ALA A 138 -8.12 8.79 -5.02
CA ALA A 138 -8.65 8.33 -3.75
C ALA A 138 -7.52 8.10 -2.73
N ASP A 139 -7.89 7.81 -1.49
CA ASP A 139 -6.94 7.25 -0.54
C ASP A 139 -6.59 5.81 -0.89
N LEU A 140 -5.36 5.43 -0.53
CA LEU A 140 -4.96 4.03 -0.46
C LEU A 140 -5.97 3.27 0.41
N PRO A 141 -6.51 2.12 -0.05
CA PRO A 141 -7.60 1.42 0.61
C PRO A 141 -7.38 1.11 2.10
N GLU A 142 -6.14 0.92 2.52
CA GLU A 142 -5.77 0.64 3.92
C GLU A 142 -5.94 1.83 4.87
N VAL A 143 -5.88 3.07 4.35
CA VAL A 143 -6.00 4.28 5.19
C VAL A 143 -7.37 4.31 5.86
N ASN A 144 -8.42 4.00 5.09
CA ASN A 144 -9.82 4.08 5.51
C ASN A 144 -10.45 2.72 5.80
N ALA A 145 -9.68 1.62 5.76
CA ALA A 145 -10.22 0.30 6.06
C ALA A 145 -10.59 0.18 7.55
N PRO A 146 -11.70 -0.53 7.88
CA PRO A 146 -12.06 -0.82 9.26
C PRO A 146 -10.89 -1.49 9.99
N ARG A 147 -10.58 -0.97 11.16
CA ARG A 147 -9.45 -1.40 11.98
C ARG A 147 -9.88 -1.75 13.38
N VAL A 148 -9.22 -2.75 13.97
CA VAL A 148 -9.44 -3.16 15.36
C VAL A 148 -8.10 -3.52 16.00
N THR A 149 -7.87 -3.05 17.22
CA THR A 149 -6.74 -3.49 18.02
C THR A 149 -7.15 -4.66 18.89
N VAL A 150 -6.44 -5.78 18.80
CA VAL A 150 -6.65 -6.98 19.61
C VAL A 150 -5.40 -7.28 20.42
N LEU A 151 -5.59 -7.94 21.57
CA LEU A 151 -4.49 -8.30 22.50
C LEU A 151 -3.57 -7.10 22.83
N ARG A 152 -4.12 -5.87 22.77
CA ARG A 152 -3.49 -4.56 23.01
C ARG A 152 -2.35 -4.18 22.06
N GLU A 153 -1.76 -5.12 21.35
CA GLU A 153 -0.50 -4.95 20.61
C GLU A 153 -0.57 -5.41 19.15
N ILE A 154 -1.75 -5.82 18.67
CA ILE A 154 -1.96 -6.25 17.28
C ILE A 154 -3.04 -5.35 16.66
N GLU A 155 -2.70 -4.65 15.58
CA GLU A 155 -3.65 -3.87 14.78
C GLU A 155 -4.06 -4.67 13.55
N LEU A 156 -5.35 -4.98 13.46
CA LEU A 156 -5.96 -5.71 12.36
C LEU A 156 -6.72 -4.75 11.44
N LEU A 157 -6.61 -4.97 10.14
CA LEU A 157 -7.39 -4.33 9.09
C LEU A 157 -8.29 -5.36 8.41
N THR A 158 -9.53 -4.99 8.09
CA THR A 158 -10.40 -5.83 7.27
C THR A 158 -9.82 -5.98 5.87
N LEU A 159 -9.66 -7.22 5.40
CA LEU A 159 -9.17 -7.50 4.05
C LEU A 159 -10.28 -7.19 3.02
N THR A 160 -10.20 -6.02 2.39
CA THR A 160 -11.09 -5.65 1.28
C THR A 160 -10.54 -6.16 -0.06
N PRO A 161 -11.37 -6.27 -1.11
CA PRO A 161 -10.90 -6.64 -2.46
C PRO A 161 -9.78 -5.73 -2.98
N ALA A 162 -9.84 -4.44 -2.65
CA ALA A 162 -8.82 -3.48 -3.07
C ALA A 162 -7.48 -3.72 -2.35
N ILE A 163 -7.51 -3.94 -1.02
CA ILE A 163 -6.31 -4.29 -0.25
C ILE A 163 -5.71 -5.61 -0.75
N LYS A 164 -6.56 -6.59 -1.03
CA LYS A 164 -6.14 -7.90 -1.55
C LYS A 164 -5.26 -7.75 -2.79
N VAL A 165 -5.73 -6.99 -3.78
CA VAL A 165 -5.00 -6.79 -5.04
C VAL A 165 -3.75 -5.95 -4.82
N GLU A 166 -3.84 -4.87 -4.03
CA GLU A 166 -2.72 -3.99 -3.71
C GLU A 166 -1.56 -4.75 -3.03
N ARG A 167 -1.88 -5.68 -2.13
CA ARG A 167 -0.91 -6.50 -1.39
C ARG A 167 -0.58 -7.84 -2.02
N GLY A 168 -1.24 -8.21 -3.12
CA GLY A 168 -1.05 -9.52 -3.77
C GLY A 168 -1.47 -10.72 -2.89
N ILE A 169 -2.46 -10.52 -2.02
CA ILE A 169 -2.98 -11.55 -1.10
C ILE A 169 -3.87 -12.52 -1.87
N ARG A 170 -3.81 -13.82 -1.54
CA ARG A 170 -4.63 -14.84 -2.22
C ARG A 170 -5.99 -15.00 -1.55
N SER A 171 -6.03 -14.96 -0.23
CA SER A 171 -7.25 -15.03 0.58
C SER A 171 -8.34 -14.09 0.08
N VAL A 172 -9.58 -14.58 0.12
CA VAL A 172 -10.76 -13.83 -0.32
C VAL A 172 -11.23 -12.84 0.75
N ARG A 173 -11.03 -13.19 2.03
CA ARG A 173 -11.49 -12.47 3.22
C ARG A 173 -10.58 -12.81 4.40
N GLY A 174 -10.66 -12.02 5.45
CA GLY A 174 -9.85 -12.19 6.66
C GLY A 174 -9.48 -10.88 7.31
N ALA A 175 -8.64 -10.97 8.34
CA ALA A 175 -8.08 -9.83 9.05
C ALA A 175 -6.58 -9.70 8.77
N LEU A 176 -6.18 -8.66 8.05
CA LEU A 176 -4.79 -8.34 7.74
C LEU A 176 -4.10 -7.76 8.98
N VAL A 177 -3.00 -8.36 9.41
CA VAL A 177 -2.12 -7.82 10.44
C VAL A 177 -1.37 -6.63 9.86
N SER A 178 -1.78 -5.43 10.26
CA SER A 178 -1.18 -4.17 9.78
C SER A 178 -0.05 -3.67 10.67
N ARG A 179 -0.12 -3.99 11.97
CA ARG A 179 0.93 -3.73 12.95
C ARG A 179 0.88 -4.80 14.03
N VAL A 180 2.06 -5.19 14.49
CA VAL A 180 2.23 -6.07 15.65
C VAL A 180 3.48 -5.62 16.39
N SER A 181 3.47 -5.65 17.72
CA SER A 181 4.68 -5.34 18.49
C SER A 181 5.77 -6.38 18.23
N GLN A 182 7.03 -5.98 18.33
CA GLN A 182 8.16 -6.90 18.12
C GLN A 182 8.09 -8.11 19.07
N ARG A 183 7.76 -7.87 20.35
CA ARG A 183 7.60 -8.92 21.36
C ARG A 183 6.51 -9.94 20.97
N VAL A 184 5.34 -9.48 20.53
CA VAL A 184 4.24 -10.37 20.12
C VAL A 184 4.57 -11.09 18.81
N ALA A 185 5.25 -10.41 17.87
CA ALA A 185 5.72 -11.00 16.62
C ALA A 185 6.68 -12.17 16.88
N GLU A 186 7.65 -11.99 17.80
CA GLU A 186 8.61 -13.02 18.20
C GLU A 186 7.92 -14.17 18.96
N GLN A 187 7.00 -13.85 19.85
CA GLN A 187 6.31 -14.85 20.68
C GLN A 187 5.32 -15.71 19.89
N LEU A 188 4.54 -15.10 18.98
CA LEU A 188 3.48 -15.78 18.23
C LEU A 188 3.87 -16.13 16.79
N GLY A 189 5.06 -15.72 16.34
CA GLY A 189 5.49 -15.86 14.95
C GLY A 189 4.69 -15.00 13.95
N LEU A 190 3.91 -14.03 14.44
CA LEU A 190 3.09 -13.11 13.64
C LEU A 190 3.96 -12.06 12.94
N GLN A 191 3.57 -11.67 11.74
CA GLN A 191 4.22 -10.63 10.96
C GLN A 191 3.21 -9.63 10.41
N SER A 192 3.65 -8.39 10.26
CA SER A 192 2.92 -7.42 9.44
C SER A 192 2.79 -7.98 8.02
N GLY A 193 1.58 -7.96 7.48
CA GLY A 193 1.26 -8.57 6.18
C GLY A 193 0.61 -9.95 6.27
N ASP A 194 0.59 -10.59 7.44
CA ASP A 194 -0.16 -11.84 7.63
C ASP A 194 -1.66 -11.59 7.54
N VAL A 195 -2.41 -12.54 6.99
CA VAL A 195 -3.87 -12.50 7.00
C VAL A 195 -4.40 -13.61 7.90
N ILE A 196 -5.07 -13.24 8.98
CA ILE A 196 -5.80 -14.19 9.82
C ILE A 196 -7.05 -14.63 9.04
N VAL A 197 -7.10 -15.92 8.70
CA VAL A 197 -8.22 -16.51 7.95
C VAL A 197 -9.13 -17.34 8.84
N GLN A 198 -8.63 -17.82 9.97
CA GLN A 198 -9.40 -18.62 10.93
C GLN A 198 -8.80 -18.50 12.33
N ILE A 199 -9.67 -18.50 13.34
CA ILE A 199 -9.29 -18.61 14.75
C ILE A 199 -10.09 -19.76 15.34
N ASN A 200 -9.40 -20.74 15.91
CA ASN A 200 -9.94 -22.03 16.34
C ASN A 200 -10.73 -22.68 15.20
N ARG A 201 -12.04 -22.85 15.36
CA ARG A 201 -12.96 -23.40 14.34
C ARG A 201 -13.78 -22.31 13.63
N LEU A 202 -13.50 -21.04 13.88
CA LEU A 202 -14.26 -19.90 13.37
C LEU A 202 -13.54 -19.25 12.18
N PRO A 203 -14.09 -19.30 10.97
CA PRO A 203 -13.59 -18.54 9.84
C PRO A 203 -13.67 -17.04 10.12
N ILE A 204 -12.60 -16.32 9.78
CA ILE A 204 -12.51 -14.87 9.95
C ILE A 204 -12.85 -14.20 8.63
N ASN A 205 -13.83 -13.28 8.67
CA ASN A 205 -14.28 -12.54 7.48
C ASN A 205 -13.66 -11.14 7.43
N ASP A 206 -13.34 -10.56 8.59
CA ASP A 206 -12.94 -9.17 8.76
C ASP A 206 -12.20 -8.97 10.10
N ALA A 207 -11.72 -7.75 10.37
CA ALA A 207 -11.02 -7.44 11.61
C ALA A 207 -11.90 -7.59 12.87
N GLN A 208 -13.21 -7.32 12.75
CA GLN A 208 -14.14 -7.36 13.88
C GLN A 208 -14.44 -8.80 14.32
N SER A 209 -14.66 -9.72 13.37
CA SER A 209 -14.87 -11.14 13.63
C SER A 209 -13.63 -11.80 14.24
N ALA A 210 -12.42 -11.35 13.86
CA ALA A 210 -11.19 -11.78 14.53
C ALA A 210 -11.18 -11.34 16.01
N ALA A 211 -11.50 -10.07 16.29
CA ALA A 211 -11.57 -9.56 17.65
C ALA A 211 -12.63 -10.30 18.50
N GLN A 212 -13.80 -10.55 17.93
CA GLN A 212 -14.86 -11.32 18.59
C GLN A 212 -14.42 -12.76 18.90
N ALA A 213 -13.78 -13.44 17.96
CA ALA A 213 -13.29 -14.81 18.16
C ALA A 213 -12.22 -14.90 19.26
N LEU A 214 -11.30 -13.92 19.31
CA LEU A 214 -10.29 -13.86 20.38
C LEU A 214 -10.93 -13.59 21.74
N ASN A 215 -11.85 -12.62 21.83
CA ASN A 215 -12.53 -12.30 23.09
C ASN A 215 -13.40 -13.46 23.60
N ALA A 216 -14.04 -14.21 22.71
CA ALA A 216 -14.86 -15.36 23.07
C ALA A 216 -14.06 -16.57 23.59
N THR A 217 -12.76 -16.65 23.27
CA THR A 217 -11.92 -17.79 23.68
C THR A 217 -11.54 -17.72 25.17
N GLY A 218 -11.55 -16.53 25.79
CA GLY A 218 -11.21 -16.36 27.20
C GLY A 218 -9.80 -16.89 27.52
N ARG A 219 -9.67 -17.70 28.59
CA ARG A 219 -8.40 -18.35 28.98
C ARG A 219 -8.13 -19.69 28.28
N ALA A 220 -8.95 -20.06 27.30
CA ALA A 220 -8.71 -21.29 26.53
C ALA A 220 -7.57 -21.09 25.52
N GLY A 221 -7.04 -22.21 25.01
CA GLY A 221 -6.08 -22.19 23.92
C GLY A 221 -6.68 -21.57 22.66
N VAL A 222 -5.90 -20.71 22.00
CA VAL A 222 -6.19 -20.09 20.71
C VAL A 222 -5.26 -20.73 19.68
N VAL A 223 -5.85 -21.23 18.60
CA VAL A 223 -5.15 -21.67 17.39
C VAL A 223 -5.50 -20.69 16.28
N MET A 224 -4.55 -19.96 15.71
CA MET A 224 -4.78 -19.06 14.58
C MET A 224 -4.18 -19.63 13.30
N TYR A 225 -4.93 -19.56 12.21
CA TYR A 225 -4.47 -19.88 10.86
C TYR A 225 -4.25 -18.58 10.08
N LEU A 226 -3.05 -18.45 9.53
CA LEU A 226 -2.53 -17.24 8.92
C LEU A 226 -2.11 -17.52 7.48
N GLU A 227 -2.49 -16.67 6.53
CA GLU A 227 -1.84 -16.65 5.22
C GLU A 227 -0.64 -15.71 5.24
N ARG A 228 0.52 -16.20 4.79
CA ARG A 228 1.70 -15.40 4.47
C ARG A 228 2.29 -15.86 3.14
N GLY A 229 2.39 -14.95 2.18
CA GLY A 229 2.94 -15.26 0.84
C GLY A 229 2.19 -16.39 0.12
N GLY A 230 0.89 -16.55 0.38
CA GLY A 230 0.06 -17.60 -0.20
C GLY A 230 0.23 -18.99 0.43
N ARG A 231 0.93 -19.12 1.56
CA ARG A 231 1.03 -20.34 2.37
C ARG A 231 0.29 -20.13 3.69
N ILE A 232 -0.28 -21.22 4.23
CA ILE A 232 -0.94 -21.20 5.53
C ILE A 232 0.03 -21.60 6.64
N PHE A 233 0.05 -20.83 7.71
CA PHE A 233 0.80 -21.06 8.93
C PHE A 233 -0.17 -21.14 10.10
N THR A 234 0.22 -21.89 11.13
CA THR A 234 -0.57 -22.01 12.35
C THR A 234 0.26 -21.51 13.53
N THR A 235 -0.37 -20.78 14.44
CA THR A 235 0.22 -20.39 15.72
C THR A 235 -0.75 -20.68 16.86
N GLU A 236 -0.21 -21.12 17.99
CA GLU A 236 -0.99 -21.56 19.16
C GLU A 236 -0.52 -20.83 20.41
N PHE A 237 -1.46 -20.30 21.19
CA PHE A 237 -1.15 -19.58 22.44
C PHE A 237 -2.35 -19.54 23.38
N VAL A 238 -2.16 -19.04 24.59
CA VAL A 238 -3.22 -18.81 25.58
C VAL A 238 -3.28 -17.32 25.91
N ILE A 239 -4.48 -16.75 25.99
CA ILE A 239 -4.68 -15.36 26.41
C ILE A 239 -4.57 -15.31 27.94
N GLN A 240 -3.62 -14.53 28.45
CA GLN A 240 -3.41 -14.28 29.89
C GLN A 240 -4.26 -13.12 30.40
#